data_AF-A0A7W0VN38-F1
#
_entry.id   AF-A0A7W0VN38-F1
#
_cell.length_a   1.000
_cell.length_b   1.000
_cell.length_c   1.000
_cell.angle_alpha   90.00
_cell.angle_beta   90.00
_cell.angle_gamma   90.00
#
_symmetry.space_group_name_H-M   'P 1'
#
loop_
_entity.id
_entity.type
_entity.pdbx_description
1 polymer ?
#
loop_
_entity_poly.entity_id
_entity_poly.type
_entity_poly.pdbx_seq_one_letter_code
_entity_poly.pdbx_strand_id
1 'polypeptide(L)'
;MRPEQGRVEYKDIPVTVNRNVDILFVIDDSPSMADKQNNLAANFPNFINVLNTIQGGLPDVHIGVVSSDVGSKATQDAAPAPAIGQIGNGGCSGTGKSGNLQTSGAPVTGTFISDIKQTDGSRTKNYTGALDQVFAQMARVGAGGCGFEQHLEAMKRALNNNPANAGFLRPDAYLAVIFIADEDDCTMSKGTLLAPESPAMGPLQSFRCTRFGVTCDQGGQTPDQMNQVGTKTQCHPNDTSQYLEKVSVYVEFLKKLKTDPGKIIVAGIMGTTEPFQTELRTPPGGGTAIQSLAHSCSYTGANGLEVADPPTRIKFLLDQFPNRSTFTSICQQNLSDGLVLIAQLLKSVIGDPCIEGKLADVDPNTPGPQYDCSVSDVTNKGKPNQQETILPPCDANATNKPCWRINTDLMNCPLSDHFTLKIERAQAPAPETHVIANCVTEATDS
;
A
#
# COMPACT_ATOMS: atom_id res chain seq x y z
N MET A 1 21.61 -10.44 -34.50
CA MET A 1 20.39 -11.26 -34.70
C MET A 1 19.33 -10.72 -33.76
N ARG A 2 18.03 -10.74 -34.12
CA ARG A 2 16.97 -10.40 -33.17
C ARG A 2 16.75 -11.63 -32.27
N PRO A 3 16.73 -11.51 -30.94
CA PRO A 3 16.51 -12.67 -30.06
C PRO A 3 15.11 -13.26 -30.31
N GLU A 4 15.03 -14.59 -30.39
CA GLU A 4 13.76 -15.32 -30.56
C GLU A 4 12.88 -15.15 -29.30
N GLN A 5 11.61 -14.79 -29.52
CA GLN A 5 10.62 -14.61 -28.46
C GLN A 5 10.41 -15.95 -27.71
N GLY A 6 10.83 -15.98 -26.45
CA GLY A 6 10.69 -17.13 -25.54
C GLY A 6 11.89 -17.38 -24.62
N ARG A 7 13.06 -16.74 -24.86
CA ARG A 7 14.34 -17.02 -24.16
C ARG A 7 15.03 -15.78 -23.61
N VAL A 8 14.28 -14.87 -22.98
CA VAL A 8 14.81 -13.57 -22.56
C VAL A 8 14.33 -13.24 -21.15
N GLU A 9 15.27 -13.01 -20.23
CA GLU A 9 14.98 -12.34 -18.97
C GLU A 9 14.93 -10.83 -19.19
N TYR A 10 13.79 -10.24 -18.84
CA TYR A 10 13.57 -8.80 -18.91
C TYR A 10 13.78 -8.17 -17.54
N LYS A 11 14.61 -7.12 -17.49
CA LYS A 11 14.83 -6.28 -16.30
C LYS A 11 14.56 -4.83 -16.64
N ASP A 12 13.89 -4.15 -15.72
CA ASP A 12 13.62 -2.71 -15.75
C ASP A 12 14.15 -2.09 -14.46
N ILE A 13 15.30 -1.43 -14.56
CA ILE A 13 16.07 -0.94 -13.43
C ILE A 13 16.15 0.58 -13.54
N PRO A 14 15.53 1.37 -12.66
CA PRO A 14 15.73 2.81 -12.66
C PRO A 14 17.22 3.14 -12.45
N VAL A 15 17.79 4.00 -13.29
CA VAL A 15 19.26 4.13 -13.37
C VAL A 15 19.90 4.80 -12.16
N THR A 16 19.12 5.59 -11.46
CA THR A 16 19.43 6.01 -10.09
C THR A 16 18.58 5.11 -9.23
N VAL A 17 19.17 4.12 -8.55
CA VAL A 17 18.43 3.25 -7.63
C VAL A 17 17.95 4.11 -6.48
N ASN A 18 16.74 4.63 -6.62
CA ASN A 18 16.09 5.45 -5.62
C ASN A 18 15.56 4.52 -4.52
N ARG A 19 16.29 4.44 -3.42
CA ARG A 19 15.93 3.59 -2.27
C ARG A 19 15.17 4.36 -1.20
N ASN A 20 14.72 5.57 -1.51
CA ASN A 20 13.90 6.32 -0.58
C ASN A 20 12.46 5.80 -0.66
N VAL A 21 11.92 5.36 0.47
CA VAL A 21 10.56 4.82 0.58
C VAL A 21 9.84 5.49 1.76
N ASP A 22 8.76 6.17 1.48
CA ASP A 22 7.80 6.62 2.49
C ASP A 22 6.70 5.57 2.58
N ILE A 23 6.40 5.09 3.79
CA ILE A 23 5.39 4.06 4.03
C ILE A 23 4.36 4.64 5.00
N LEU A 24 3.13 4.81 4.53
CA LEU A 24 2.00 5.25 5.33
C LEU A 24 1.10 4.05 5.61
N PHE A 25 0.99 3.68 6.89
CA PHE A 25 -0.03 2.75 7.35
C PHE A 25 -1.28 3.54 7.76
N VAL A 26 -2.42 3.15 7.20
CA VAL A 26 -3.75 3.68 7.54
C VAL A 26 -4.48 2.54 8.26
N ILE A 27 -4.48 2.60 9.58
CA ILE A 27 -4.95 1.50 10.43
C ILE A 27 -6.29 1.88 11.04
N ASP A 28 -7.27 1.02 10.84
CA ASP A 28 -8.54 1.16 11.51
C ASP A 28 -8.39 1.02 13.03
N ASP A 29 -8.87 2.03 13.75
CA ASP A 29 -8.84 2.11 15.21
C ASP A 29 -10.25 2.03 15.84
N SER A 30 -11.23 1.55 15.09
CA SER A 30 -12.57 1.20 15.58
C SER A 30 -12.51 0.09 16.65
N PRO A 31 -13.56 -0.06 17.48
CA PRO A 31 -13.61 -1.12 18.50
C PRO A 31 -13.46 -2.56 17.98
N SER A 32 -13.92 -2.86 16.76
CA SER A 32 -13.83 -4.20 16.14
C SER A 32 -12.40 -4.63 15.81
N MET A 33 -11.47 -3.66 15.73
CA MET A 33 -10.08 -3.88 15.39
C MET A 33 -9.17 -4.23 16.58
N ALA A 34 -9.69 -4.23 17.81
CA ALA A 34 -8.88 -4.42 19.03
C ALA A 34 -8.02 -5.68 19.00
N ASP A 35 -8.63 -6.82 18.69
CA ASP A 35 -7.95 -8.12 18.66
C ASP A 35 -7.09 -8.30 17.40
N LYS A 36 -7.54 -7.75 16.26
CA LYS A 36 -6.83 -7.77 14.98
C LYS A 36 -5.53 -6.98 15.04
N GLN A 37 -5.50 -5.83 15.72
CA GLN A 37 -4.28 -5.04 15.91
C GLN A 37 -3.21 -5.79 16.70
N ASN A 38 -3.59 -6.64 17.68
CA ASN A 38 -2.63 -7.46 18.41
C ASN A 38 -1.96 -8.49 17.50
N ASN A 39 -2.75 -9.17 16.66
CA ASN A 39 -2.23 -10.12 15.67
C ASN A 39 -1.34 -9.41 14.63
N LEU A 40 -1.81 -8.29 14.10
CA LEU A 40 -1.06 -7.48 13.14
C LEU A 40 0.28 -6.99 13.72
N ALA A 41 0.27 -6.49 14.96
CA ALA A 41 1.48 -6.03 15.64
C ALA A 41 2.52 -7.13 15.81
N ALA A 42 2.10 -8.38 16.00
CA ALA A 42 3.00 -9.52 16.11
C ALA A 42 3.69 -9.90 14.79
N ASN A 43 3.14 -9.47 13.64
CA ASN A 43 3.65 -9.81 12.31
C ASN A 43 4.51 -8.70 11.66
N PHE A 44 4.52 -7.48 12.21
CA PHE A 44 5.37 -6.40 11.68
C PHE A 44 6.88 -6.65 11.71
N PRO A 45 7.45 -7.42 12.66
CA PRO A 45 8.85 -7.83 12.53
C PRO A 45 9.16 -8.54 11.22
N ASN A 46 8.24 -9.36 10.71
CA ASN A 46 8.42 -10.03 9.42
C ASN A 46 8.40 -9.04 8.25
N PHE A 47 7.53 -8.02 8.29
CA PHE A 47 7.54 -6.94 7.31
C PHE A 47 8.89 -6.23 7.25
N ILE A 48 9.42 -5.81 8.41
CA ILE A 48 10.71 -5.14 8.51
C ILE A 48 11.85 -6.07 8.08
N ASN A 49 11.78 -7.37 8.40
CA ASN A 49 12.74 -8.36 7.94
C ASN A 49 12.76 -8.46 6.41
N VAL A 50 11.60 -8.51 5.74
CA VAL A 50 11.59 -8.52 4.27
C VAL A 50 12.16 -7.21 3.70
N LEU A 51 11.85 -6.05 4.30
CA LEU A 51 12.48 -4.79 3.89
C LEU A 51 14.01 -4.83 4.05
N ASN A 52 14.53 -5.47 5.10
CA ASN A 52 15.97 -5.67 5.28
C ASN A 52 16.59 -6.59 4.22
N THR A 53 15.80 -7.50 3.63
CA THR A 53 16.25 -8.40 2.53
C THR A 53 16.20 -7.74 1.16
N ILE A 54 15.62 -6.53 1.02
CA ILE A 54 15.72 -5.77 -0.22
C ILE A 54 17.21 -5.59 -0.52
N GLN A 55 17.63 -5.94 -1.74
CA GLN A 55 19.02 -5.90 -2.17
C GLN A 55 19.66 -4.59 -1.71
N GLY A 56 20.85 -4.61 -1.08
CA GLY A 56 21.51 -3.43 -0.51
C GLY A 56 21.05 -3.02 0.91
N GLY A 57 20.24 -3.87 1.54
CA GLY A 57 19.76 -3.74 2.92
C GLY A 57 18.50 -2.87 3.04
N LEU A 58 18.18 -2.49 4.27
CA LEU A 58 17.05 -1.60 4.54
C LEU A 58 17.10 -0.34 3.66
N PRO A 59 16.05 -0.05 2.87
CA PRO A 59 15.93 1.21 2.14
C PRO A 59 15.96 2.43 3.09
N ASP A 60 16.06 3.63 2.54
CA ASP A 60 15.94 4.87 3.32
C ASP A 60 14.46 5.12 3.61
N VAL A 61 14.02 4.79 4.82
CA VAL A 61 12.59 4.69 5.14
C VAL A 61 12.10 5.87 5.97
N HIS A 62 10.94 6.40 5.59
CA HIS A 62 10.03 7.09 6.50
C HIS A 62 8.82 6.19 6.75
N ILE A 63 8.50 5.87 8.00
CA ILE A 63 7.35 5.02 8.34
C ILE A 63 6.40 5.81 9.23
N GLY A 64 5.20 6.05 8.70
CA GLY A 64 4.14 6.81 9.32
C GLY A 64 2.91 5.94 9.58
N VAL A 65 2.20 6.21 10.67
CA VAL A 65 0.94 5.55 11.00
C VAL A 65 -0.13 6.62 11.24
N VAL A 66 -1.26 6.53 10.55
CA VAL A 66 -2.48 7.28 10.87
C VAL A 66 -3.60 6.31 11.15
N SER A 67 -4.62 6.75 11.88
CA SER A 67 -5.84 5.97 12.05
C SER A 67 -6.98 6.43 11.14
N SER A 68 -8.01 5.58 10.99
CA SER A 68 -9.21 5.86 10.20
C SER A 68 -10.12 6.96 10.80
N ASP A 69 -9.94 7.31 12.07
CA ASP A 69 -10.73 8.33 12.77
C ASP A 69 -10.42 9.78 12.34
N VAL A 70 -11.30 10.33 11.50
CA VAL A 70 -11.35 11.77 11.18
C VAL A 70 -12.56 12.49 11.80
N GLY A 71 -13.21 11.83 12.77
CA GLY A 71 -14.35 12.34 13.53
C GLY A 71 -15.59 12.58 12.69
N SER A 72 -16.39 13.56 13.11
CA SER A 72 -17.66 13.94 12.45
C SER A 72 -17.49 15.01 11.36
N LYS A 73 -16.24 15.35 10.99
CA LYS A 73 -15.91 16.36 9.97
C LYS A 73 -15.89 15.77 8.57
N ALA A 74 -17.02 15.91 7.88
CA ALA A 74 -17.15 15.61 6.46
C ALA A 74 -16.38 16.60 5.56
N THR A 75 -16.01 16.15 4.35
CA THR A 75 -15.14 16.88 3.42
C THR A 75 -15.77 18.16 2.86
N GLN A 76 -17.10 18.21 2.72
CA GLN A 76 -17.81 19.33 2.08
C GLN A 76 -18.62 20.20 3.05
N ASP A 77 -18.52 19.96 4.35
CA ASP A 77 -19.23 20.75 5.35
C ASP A 77 -18.30 21.78 5.99
N ALA A 78 -18.82 22.97 6.32
CA ALA A 78 -18.02 24.04 6.93
C ALA A 78 -17.60 23.71 8.37
N ALA A 79 -18.43 22.97 9.12
CA ALA A 79 -18.18 22.55 10.50
C ALA A 79 -18.39 21.03 10.65
N PRO A 80 -17.82 20.40 11.69
CA PRO A 80 -18.15 19.02 12.04
C PRO A 80 -19.64 18.85 12.34
N ALA A 81 -20.20 17.67 12.02
CA ALA A 81 -21.53 17.30 12.50
C ALA A 81 -21.54 17.11 14.03
N PRO A 82 -22.72 17.12 14.68
CA PRO A 82 -22.83 16.80 16.10
C PRO A 82 -22.14 15.48 16.45
N ALA A 83 -21.57 15.42 17.65
CA ALA A 83 -20.94 14.20 18.13
C ALA A 83 -21.96 13.07 18.26
N ILE A 84 -21.55 11.85 17.92
CA ILE A 84 -22.36 10.64 18.04
C ILE A 84 -21.61 9.58 18.85
N GLY A 85 -22.36 8.68 19.49
CA GLY A 85 -21.79 7.62 20.32
C GLY A 85 -20.97 8.13 21.50
N GLN A 86 -20.22 7.22 22.12
CA GLN A 86 -19.30 7.54 23.21
C GLN A 86 -17.87 7.59 22.68
N ILE A 87 -17.18 8.72 22.85
CA ILE A 87 -15.76 8.86 22.46
C ILE A 87 -14.91 7.85 23.22
N GLY A 88 -14.00 7.16 22.52
CA GLY A 88 -13.23 6.04 23.05
C GLY A 88 -13.94 4.69 22.94
N ASN A 89 -15.17 4.66 22.44
CA ASN A 89 -15.95 3.44 22.21
C ASN A 89 -16.81 3.58 20.95
N GLY A 90 -16.18 3.82 19.79
CA GLY A 90 -16.85 3.96 18.49
C GLY A 90 -17.45 5.34 18.22
N GLY A 91 -17.44 6.26 19.18
CA GLY A 91 -18.01 7.59 19.01
C GLY A 91 -17.18 8.50 18.09
N CYS A 92 -17.88 9.38 17.36
CA CYS A 92 -17.28 10.29 16.39
C CYS A 92 -17.54 11.75 16.80
N SER A 93 -16.51 12.59 16.82
CA SER A 93 -16.66 14.02 17.14
C SER A 93 -15.56 14.86 16.49
N GLY A 94 -15.89 16.10 16.16
CA GLY A 94 -14.93 17.09 15.67
C GLY A 94 -14.19 16.58 14.44
N THR A 95 -12.87 16.67 14.46
CA THR A 95 -11.99 16.20 13.39
C THR A 95 -11.31 14.87 13.71
N GLY A 96 -11.70 14.20 14.80
CA GLY A 96 -11.05 12.97 15.28
C GLY A 96 -9.55 13.16 15.40
N LYS A 97 -8.78 12.17 14.93
CA LYS A 97 -7.31 12.21 14.85
C LYS A 97 -6.78 12.95 13.60
N SER A 98 -7.68 13.42 12.72
CA SER A 98 -7.41 14.40 11.65
C SER A 98 -6.35 14.00 10.61
N GLY A 99 -6.00 12.72 10.51
CA GLY A 99 -4.88 12.28 9.67
C GLY A 99 -3.51 12.71 10.19
N ASN A 100 -3.39 13.01 11.49
CA ASN A 100 -2.10 13.28 12.13
C ASN A 100 -1.38 11.95 12.37
N LEU A 101 -0.08 11.91 12.07
CA LEU A 101 0.77 10.75 12.30
C LEU A 101 0.91 10.46 13.79
N GLN A 102 0.82 9.18 14.15
CA GLN A 102 0.76 8.70 15.53
C GLN A 102 1.98 7.84 15.84
N THR A 103 2.54 8.06 17.02
CA THR A 103 3.63 7.24 17.54
C THR A 103 3.16 6.18 18.54
N SER A 104 1.93 6.28 19.05
CA SER A 104 1.37 5.34 20.04
C SER A 104 2.30 5.10 21.25
N GLY A 105 3.02 6.16 21.65
CA GLY A 105 3.99 6.12 22.76
C GLY A 105 5.33 5.44 22.42
N ALA A 106 5.57 5.07 21.16
CA ALA A 106 6.84 4.52 20.72
C ALA A 106 7.98 5.55 20.88
N PRO A 107 9.23 5.09 21.12
CA PRO A 107 10.36 5.96 21.42
C PRO A 107 10.92 6.62 20.15
N VAL A 108 10.12 7.47 19.51
CA VAL A 108 10.41 8.20 18.28
C VAL A 108 10.44 9.70 18.58
N THR A 109 11.47 10.38 18.08
CA THR A 109 11.58 11.83 18.10
C THR A 109 10.91 12.38 16.84
N GLY A 110 9.70 12.93 16.99
CA GLY A 110 8.85 13.37 15.89
C GLY A 110 7.54 12.58 15.84
N THR A 111 6.88 12.56 14.68
CA THR A 111 5.58 11.89 14.48
C THR A 111 5.64 10.64 13.60
N PHE A 112 6.80 10.33 13.03
CA PHE A 112 7.05 9.17 12.17
C PHE A 112 8.48 8.66 12.35
N ILE A 113 8.74 7.41 12.01
CA ILE A 113 10.11 6.84 12.00
C ILE A 113 10.86 7.37 10.79
N SER A 114 12.08 7.84 10.98
CA SER A 114 13.06 8.10 9.93
C SER A 114 14.30 7.25 10.20
N ASP A 115 14.68 6.43 9.22
CA ASP A 115 15.91 5.64 9.24
C ASP A 115 16.61 5.81 7.89
N ILE A 116 17.69 6.60 7.84
CA ILE A 116 18.33 7.05 6.60
C ILE A 116 19.82 6.69 6.61
N LYS A 117 20.27 5.96 5.60
CA LYS A 117 21.68 5.60 5.39
C LYS A 117 22.51 6.82 5.03
N GLN A 118 23.63 6.99 5.72
CA GLN A 118 24.61 8.04 5.50
C GLN A 118 25.71 7.55 4.54
N THR A 119 26.50 8.50 4.02
CA THR A 119 27.58 8.21 3.07
C THR A 119 28.70 7.35 3.65
N ASP A 120 28.91 7.38 4.96
CA ASP A 120 29.87 6.55 5.69
C ASP A 120 29.35 5.13 6.00
N GLY A 121 28.12 4.80 5.56
CA GLY A 121 27.46 3.53 5.80
C GLY A 121 26.72 3.43 7.14
N SER A 122 26.85 4.41 8.02
CA SER A 122 26.04 4.52 9.23
C SER A 122 24.59 4.88 8.89
N ARG A 123 23.69 4.84 9.88
CA ARG A 123 22.29 5.27 9.70
C ARG A 123 21.92 6.34 10.71
N THR A 124 21.35 7.43 10.22
CA THR A 124 20.71 8.45 11.05
C THR A 124 19.29 8.01 11.35
N LYS A 125 18.99 7.86 12.64
CA LYS A 125 17.72 7.37 13.16
C LYS A 125 17.12 8.39 14.10
N ASN A 126 15.81 8.56 14.06
CA ASN A 126 15.10 9.40 15.03
C ASN A 126 14.43 8.59 16.16
N TYR A 127 14.79 7.33 16.35
CA TYR A 127 14.18 6.44 17.34
C TYR A 127 15.25 5.64 18.09
N THR A 128 14.89 5.08 19.24
CA THR A 128 15.76 4.18 20.02
C THR A 128 15.21 2.75 20.05
N GLY A 129 16.11 1.76 20.11
CA GLY A 129 15.74 0.34 20.06
C GLY A 129 15.74 -0.24 18.64
N ALA A 130 15.12 -1.41 18.47
CA ALA A 130 15.04 -2.11 17.19
C ALA A 130 13.86 -1.60 16.35
N LEU A 131 14.05 -1.46 15.02
CA LEU A 131 13.08 -0.85 14.11
C LEU A 131 11.72 -1.56 14.14
N ASP A 132 11.77 -2.88 14.11
CA ASP A 132 10.60 -3.77 14.18
C ASP A 132 9.80 -3.56 15.46
N GLN A 133 10.47 -3.44 16.60
CA GLN A 133 9.82 -3.22 17.90
C GLN A 133 9.17 -1.84 17.98
N VAL A 134 9.88 -0.81 17.54
CA VAL A 134 9.36 0.57 17.52
C VAL A 134 8.14 0.67 16.59
N PHE A 135 8.24 0.11 15.40
CA PHE A 135 7.13 0.11 14.45
C PHE A 135 5.93 -0.73 14.96
N ALA A 136 6.17 -1.91 15.55
CA ALA A 136 5.12 -2.73 16.14
C ALA A 136 4.37 -2.00 17.26
N GLN A 137 5.05 -1.15 18.03
CA GLN A 137 4.41 -0.29 19.02
C GLN A 137 3.60 0.83 18.35
N MET A 138 4.16 1.53 17.35
CA MET A 138 3.44 2.62 16.65
C MET A 138 2.12 2.15 16.04
N ALA A 139 2.12 0.95 15.45
CA ALA A 139 0.96 0.41 14.75
C ALA A 139 -0.19 -0.05 15.66
N ARG A 140 -0.01 -0.06 16.99
CA ARG A 140 -1.09 -0.25 17.97
C ARG A 140 -1.79 1.07 18.26
N VAL A 141 -2.55 1.55 17.29
CA VAL A 141 -3.25 2.85 17.33
C VAL A 141 -4.44 2.89 18.31
N GLY A 142 -4.81 1.73 18.87
CA GLY A 142 -5.90 1.56 19.81
C GLY A 142 -7.22 1.18 19.11
N ALA A 143 -8.27 0.92 19.89
CA ALA A 143 -9.57 0.48 19.40
C ALA A 143 -10.72 1.40 19.89
N GLY A 144 -10.42 2.69 20.06
CA GLY A 144 -11.35 3.68 20.60
C GLY A 144 -11.82 4.73 19.59
N GLY A 145 -11.44 4.57 18.32
CA GLY A 145 -11.74 5.46 17.21
C GLY A 145 -13.21 5.48 16.82
N CYS A 146 -13.52 6.32 15.85
CA CYS A 146 -14.85 6.51 15.30
C CYS A 146 -15.29 5.28 14.49
N GLY A 147 -16.47 4.73 14.80
CA GLY A 147 -17.10 3.60 14.09
C GLY A 147 -17.72 3.96 12.72
N PHE A 148 -17.25 5.05 12.13
CA PHE A 148 -17.54 5.47 10.75
C PHE A 148 -16.16 5.77 10.16
N GLU A 149 -15.49 4.73 9.72
CA GLU A 149 -14.06 4.68 9.45
C GLU A 149 -13.73 5.41 8.14
N GLN A 150 -12.95 6.49 8.17
CA GLN A 150 -12.72 7.34 6.99
C GLN A 150 -11.28 7.22 6.51
N HIS A 151 -10.89 5.99 6.16
CA HIS A 151 -9.57 5.61 5.70
C HIS A 151 -9.02 6.51 4.59
N LEU A 152 -9.83 6.79 3.56
CA LEU A 152 -9.40 7.55 2.40
C LEU A 152 -9.14 9.01 2.76
N GLU A 153 -10.02 9.60 3.57
CA GLU A 153 -9.82 10.96 4.06
C GLU A 153 -8.65 11.06 5.05
N ALA A 154 -8.46 10.08 5.94
CA ALA A 154 -7.32 10.01 6.82
C ALA A 154 -6.00 9.98 6.04
N MET A 155 -5.91 9.11 5.02
CA MET A 155 -4.78 9.06 4.09
C MET A 155 -4.53 10.41 3.42
N LYS A 156 -5.57 11.01 2.82
CA LYS A 156 -5.44 12.28 2.11
C LYS A 156 -5.00 13.40 3.05
N ARG A 157 -5.62 13.53 4.23
CA ARG A 157 -5.20 14.50 5.25
C ARG A 157 -3.75 14.25 5.67
N ALA A 158 -3.33 13.00 5.80
CA ALA A 158 -1.97 12.69 6.19
C ALA A 158 -0.93 13.20 5.18
N LEU A 159 -1.23 13.08 3.89
CA LEU A 159 -0.31 13.32 2.78
C LEU A 159 -0.43 14.73 2.17
N ASN A 160 -1.54 15.43 2.39
CA ASN A 160 -1.81 16.72 1.76
C ASN A 160 -1.27 17.91 2.59
N ASN A 161 0.05 18.01 2.72
CA ASN A 161 0.75 19.11 3.39
C ASN A 161 0.22 19.39 4.82
N ASN A 162 -0.16 18.35 5.57
CA ASN A 162 -0.59 18.49 6.95
C ASN A 162 0.60 18.95 7.82
N PRO A 163 0.52 20.12 8.49
CA PRO A 163 1.60 20.63 9.32
C PRO A 163 2.04 19.67 10.44
N ALA A 164 1.12 18.85 10.96
CA ALA A 164 1.43 17.84 11.98
C ALA A 164 2.35 16.72 11.46
N ASN A 165 2.42 16.56 10.13
CA ASN A 165 3.15 15.51 9.44
C ASN A 165 4.33 16.08 8.63
N ALA A 166 4.75 17.32 8.94
CA ALA A 166 5.82 17.99 8.22
C ALA A 166 7.09 17.13 8.18
N GLY A 167 7.66 17.00 6.98
CA GLY A 167 8.87 16.21 6.74
C GLY A 167 8.65 14.72 6.48
N PHE A 168 7.42 14.20 6.61
CA PHE A 168 7.13 12.79 6.32
C PHE A 168 7.27 12.45 4.83
N LEU A 169 6.55 13.16 3.96
CA LEU A 169 6.50 12.85 2.53
C LEU A 169 7.66 13.50 1.78
N ARG A 170 8.59 12.69 1.26
CA ARG A 170 9.74 13.15 0.46
C ARG A 170 9.37 13.20 -1.03
N PRO A 171 9.64 14.30 -1.77
CA PRO A 171 9.23 14.41 -3.18
C PRO A 171 9.76 13.29 -4.07
N ASP A 172 11.02 12.90 -3.86
CA ASP A 172 11.69 11.94 -4.74
C ASP A 172 11.45 10.48 -4.35
N ALA A 173 10.98 10.19 -3.13
CA ALA A 173 10.78 8.84 -2.60
C ALA A 173 9.58 8.11 -3.23
N TYR A 174 9.67 6.78 -3.30
CA TYR A 174 8.50 5.92 -3.45
C TYR A 174 7.53 6.15 -2.29
N LEU A 175 6.22 6.06 -2.53
CA LEU A 175 5.21 6.09 -1.48
C LEU A 175 4.42 4.78 -1.50
N ALA A 176 4.41 4.07 -0.38
CA ALA A 176 3.52 2.96 -0.12
C ALA A 176 2.41 3.41 0.82
N VAL A 177 1.15 3.22 0.44
CA VAL A 177 -0.01 3.42 1.34
C VAL A 177 -0.64 2.07 1.62
N ILE A 178 -0.69 1.68 2.89
CA ILE A 178 -1.15 0.35 3.32
C ILE A 178 -2.38 0.54 4.21
N PHE A 179 -3.54 0.10 3.72
CA PHE A 179 -4.80 0.10 4.46
C PHE A 179 -4.96 -1.20 5.23
N ILE A 180 -5.34 -1.10 6.50
CA ILE A 180 -5.58 -2.25 7.37
C ILE A 180 -6.86 -2.01 8.16
N ALA A 181 -7.91 -2.76 7.85
CA ALA A 181 -9.24 -2.54 8.41
C ALA A 181 -10.11 -3.79 8.34
N ASP A 182 -11.14 -3.86 9.18
CA ASP A 182 -12.17 -4.88 9.10
C ASP A 182 -13.53 -4.37 8.58
N GLU A 183 -13.64 -3.07 8.29
CA GLU A 183 -14.78 -2.45 7.58
C GLU A 183 -14.31 -1.63 6.36
N ASP A 184 -15.24 -1.25 5.48
CA ASP A 184 -14.96 -0.44 4.28
C ASP A 184 -14.80 1.06 4.60
N ASP A 185 -14.33 1.84 3.64
CA ASP A 185 -14.23 3.30 3.79
C ASP A 185 -15.60 4.00 3.84
N CYS A 186 -15.80 4.78 4.89
CA CYS A 186 -16.94 5.65 5.12
C CYS A 186 -16.63 7.14 4.93
N THR A 187 -15.66 7.50 4.09
CA THR A 187 -15.27 8.91 3.91
C THR A 187 -16.46 9.79 3.53
N MET A 188 -16.87 10.64 4.48
CA MET A 188 -18.10 11.42 4.39
C MET A 188 -17.89 12.67 3.56
N SER A 189 -18.71 12.85 2.52
CA SER A 189 -18.84 14.14 1.86
C SER A 189 -19.74 15.09 2.64
N LYS A 190 -20.78 14.56 3.30
CA LYS A 190 -21.73 15.30 4.14
C LYS A 190 -21.95 14.63 5.49
N GLY A 191 -21.81 15.40 6.57
CA GLY A 191 -22.01 14.96 7.95
C GLY A 191 -23.46 14.65 8.29
N THR A 192 -24.40 14.97 7.41
CA THR A 192 -25.80 14.50 7.49
C THR A 192 -25.91 12.98 7.40
N LEU A 193 -24.86 12.26 6.97
CA LEU A 193 -24.78 10.81 7.14
C LEU A 193 -24.94 10.38 8.62
N LEU A 194 -24.53 11.23 9.56
CA LEU A 194 -24.62 11.02 11.01
C LEU A 194 -25.90 11.60 11.63
N ALA A 195 -26.86 12.04 10.82
CA ALA A 195 -28.12 12.59 11.33
C ALA A 195 -28.88 11.55 12.18
N PRO A 196 -29.78 11.98 13.09
CA PRO A 196 -30.60 11.07 13.86
C PRO A 196 -31.35 10.03 13.00
N GLU A 197 -31.69 8.90 13.62
CA GLU A 197 -32.47 7.86 12.97
C GLU A 197 -33.80 8.40 12.42
N SER A 198 -34.11 8.00 11.19
CA SER A 198 -35.35 8.34 10.49
C SER A 198 -35.61 7.29 9.41
N PRO A 199 -36.82 7.19 8.83
CA PRO A 199 -37.08 6.27 7.71
C PRO A 199 -36.15 6.47 6.52
N ALA A 200 -35.76 7.72 6.24
CA ALA A 200 -34.82 8.04 5.16
C ALA A 200 -33.41 7.54 5.48
N MET A 201 -32.92 7.74 6.71
CA MET A 201 -31.53 7.42 7.07
C MET A 201 -31.33 5.98 7.56
N GLY A 202 -32.37 5.34 8.10
CA GLY A 202 -32.25 4.08 8.84
C GLY A 202 -31.53 4.25 10.18
N PRO A 203 -31.21 3.14 10.87
CA PRO A 203 -30.46 3.15 12.13
C PRO A 203 -29.12 3.89 11.99
N LEU A 204 -28.69 4.58 13.05
CA LEU A 204 -27.40 5.27 13.08
C LEU A 204 -26.27 4.27 13.38
N GLN A 205 -25.81 3.59 12.34
CA GLN A 205 -24.75 2.57 12.36
C GLN A 205 -23.88 2.66 11.10
N SER A 206 -22.69 2.04 11.12
CA SER A 206 -21.75 2.00 9.99
C SER A 206 -22.38 1.44 8.71
N PHE A 207 -23.45 0.63 8.80
CA PHE A 207 -24.21 0.17 7.64
C PHE A 207 -24.71 1.32 6.73
N ARG A 208 -24.89 2.55 7.23
CA ARG A 208 -25.18 3.72 6.39
C ARG A 208 -24.08 3.99 5.35
N CYS A 209 -22.82 3.76 5.70
CA CYS A 209 -21.69 3.86 4.79
C CYS A 209 -21.86 2.94 3.59
N THR A 210 -22.27 1.69 3.86
CA THR A 210 -22.59 0.70 2.81
C THR A 210 -23.83 1.11 2.01
N ARG A 211 -24.94 1.39 2.69
CA ARG A 211 -26.23 1.71 2.07
C ARG A 211 -26.14 2.88 1.09
N PHE A 212 -25.36 3.91 1.43
CA PHE A 212 -25.27 5.14 0.64
C PHE A 212 -23.99 5.24 -0.20
N GLY A 213 -22.93 4.53 0.17
CA GLY A 213 -21.60 4.61 -0.45
C GLY A 213 -21.30 3.50 -1.46
N VAL A 214 -22.10 2.43 -1.49
CA VAL A 214 -21.97 1.29 -2.39
C VAL A 214 -23.26 1.10 -3.20
N THR A 215 -23.12 0.68 -4.44
CA THR A 215 -24.22 0.19 -5.27
C THR A 215 -23.79 -1.11 -5.96
N CYS A 216 -24.75 -1.96 -6.32
CA CYS A 216 -24.47 -3.25 -6.93
C CYS A 216 -25.40 -3.49 -8.11
N ASP A 217 -24.87 -4.05 -9.21
CA ASP A 217 -25.64 -4.32 -10.42
C ASP A 217 -26.78 -5.32 -10.20
N GLN A 218 -26.70 -6.13 -9.13
CA GLN A 218 -27.78 -7.01 -8.71
C GLN A 218 -28.09 -6.83 -7.22
N GLY A 219 -29.38 -6.64 -6.92
CA GLY A 219 -29.92 -6.58 -5.57
C GLY A 219 -29.66 -5.28 -4.79
N GLY A 220 -28.87 -4.32 -5.32
CA GLY A 220 -28.38 -3.16 -4.59
C GLY A 220 -28.30 -1.86 -5.41
N GLN A 221 -29.16 -1.67 -6.41
CA GLN A 221 -29.09 -0.51 -7.31
C GLN A 221 -29.56 0.81 -6.67
N THR A 222 -30.29 0.71 -5.56
CA THR A 222 -30.80 1.86 -4.79
C THR A 222 -30.56 1.66 -3.29
N PRO A 223 -30.54 2.74 -2.48
CA PRO A 223 -30.42 2.63 -1.02
C PRO A 223 -31.49 1.75 -0.36
N ASP A 224 -32.69 1.67 -0.95
CA ASP A 224 -33.76 0.82 -0.45
C ASP A 224 -33.55 -0.65 -0.80
N GLN A 225 -32.99 -0.94 -1.97
CA GLN A 225 -32.58 -2.30 -2.34
C GLN A 225 -31.36 -2.76 -1.53
N MET A 226 -30.43 -1.87 -1.20
CA MET A 226 -29.32 -2.16 -0.28
C MET A 226 -29.81 -2.54 1.12
N ASN A 227 -30.92 -1.98 1.60
CA ASN A 227 -31.54 -2.37 2.86
C ASN A 227 -32.19 -3.76 2.84
N GLN A 228 -32.51 -4.30 1.66
CA GLN A 228 -33.16 -5.61 1.56
C GLN A 228 -32.17 -6.72 1.90
N VAL A 229 -32.54 -7.58 2.84
CA VAL A 229 -31.75 -8.78 3.21
C VAL A 229 -31.49 -9.64 1.98
N GLY A 230 -30.28 -10.18 1.89
CA GLY A 230 -29.85 -11.10 0.86
C GLY A 230 -28.61 -10.62 0.10
N THR A 231 -28.18 -11.47 -0.83
CA THR A 231 -26.98 -11.27 -1.63
C THR A 231 -27.10 -10.10 -2.58
N LYS A 232 -25.99 -9.38 -2.74
CA LYS A 232 -25.74 -8.37 -3.76
C LYS A 232 -24.51 -8.82 -4.52
N THR A 233 -24.40 -8.50 -5.80
CA THR A 233 -23.24 -8.91 -6.61
C THR A 233 -22.81 -7.80 -7.53
N GLN A 234 -21.53 -7.81 -7.93
CA GLN A 234 -20.95 -6.77 -8.77
C GLN A 234 -21.06 -5.40 -8.09
N CYS A 235 -20.75 -5.37 -6.79
CA CYS A 235 -20.78 -4.16 -5.99
C CYS A 235 -19.59 -3.27 -6.30
N HIS A 236 -19.84 -1.97 -6.37
CA HIS A 236 -18.84 -0.95 -6.65
C HIS A 236 -19.20 0.36 -5.92
N PRO A 237 -18.28 1.34 -5.82
CA PRO A 237 -18.59 2.62 -5.21
C PRO A 237 -19.78 3.30 -5.87
N ASN A 238 -20.64 3.91 -5.06
CA ASN A 238 -21.72 4.76 -5.53
C ASN A 238 -21.20 6.19 -5.76
N ASP A 239 -20.76 6.49 -6.98
CA ASP A 239 -20.29 7.84 -7.35
C ASP A 239 -21.40 8.90 -7.36
N THR A 240 -22.67 8.52 -7.24
CA THR A 240 -23.80 9.45 -7.11
C THR A 240 -24.21 9.70 -5.66
N SER A 241 -23.48 9.14 -4.70
CA SER A 241 -23.77 9.33 -3.28
C SER A 241 -23.84 10.81 -2.90
N GLN A 242 -24.87 11.17 -2.13
CA GLN A 242 -25.01 12.50 -1.54
C GLN A 242 -24.26 12.63 -0.20
N TYR A 243 -23.76 11.52 0.33
CA TYR A 243 -23.25 11.44 1.70
C TYR A 243 -21.80 10.99 1.79
N LEU A 244 -21.34 10.18 0.84
CA LEU A 244 -19.96 9.69 0.76
C LEU A 244 -19.22 10.39 -0.38
N GLU A 245 -17.92 10.58 -0.20
CA GLU A 245 -17.07 11.17 -1.25
C GLU A 245 -16.80 10.13 -2.36
N LYS A 246 -16.55 10.62 -3.58
CA LYS A 246 -16.16 9.75 -4.69
C LYS A 246 -14.77 9.18 -4.46
N VAL A 247 -14.61 7.87 -4.68
CA VAL A 247 -13.29 7.22 -4.53
C VAL A 247 -12.28 7.78 -5.54
N SER A 248 -12.75 8.21 -6.73
CA SER A 248 -11.91 8.82 -7.76
C SER A 248 -11.17 10.09 -7.30
N VAL A 249 -11.73 10.86 -6.36
CA VAL A 249 -11.06 12.03 -5.77
C VAL A 249 -9.75 11.63 -5.09
N TYR A 250 -9.73 10.48 -4.42
CA TYR A 250 -8.57 9.95 -3.70
C TYR A 250 -7.56 9.27 -4.65
N VAL A 251 -8.07 8.57 -5.65
CA VAL A 251 -7.24 8.00 -6.73
C VAL A 251 -6.49 9.10 -7.47
N GLU A 252 -7.18 10.16 -7.87
CA GLU A 252 -6.58 11.30 -8.55
C GLU A 252 -5.60 12.05 -7.66
N PHE A 253 -5.93 12.22 -6.38
CA PHE A 253 -5.02 12.82 -5.40
C PHE A 253 -3.70 12.05 -5.35
N LEU A 254 -3.73 10.73 -5.15
CA LEU A 254 -2.54 9.90 -5.11
C LEU A 254 -1.74 9.94 -6.42
N LYS A 255 -2.42 9.82 -7.58
CA LYS A 255 -1.76 9.88 -8.89
C LYS A 255 -1.07 11.24 -9.17
N LYS A 256 -1.52 12.32 -8.54
CA LYS A 256 -0.93 13.66 -8.65
C LYS A 256 0.07 13.98 -7.53
N LEU A 257 0.21 13.10 -6.53
CA LEU A 257 0.99 13.37 -5.32
C LEU A 257 2.51 13.34 -5.57
N LYS A 258 2.95 12.59 -6.59
CA LYS A 258 4.35 12.48 -7.00
C LYS A 258 4.48 12.88 -8.47
N THR A 259 5.65 13.38 -8.86
CA THR A 259 5.95 13.73 -10.26
C THR A 259 5.80 12.53 -11.20
N ASP A 260 6.15 11.34 -10.72
CA ASP A 260 5.89 10.06 -11.39
C ASP A 260 4.83 9.26 -10.60
N PRO A 261 3.62 9.04 -11.17
CA PRO A 261 2.61 8.18 -10.57
C PRO A 261 3.07 6.73 -10.37
N GLY A 262 4.08 6.26 -11.11
CA GLY A 262 4.69 4.94 -10.96
C GLY A 262 5.40 4.73 -9.63
N LYS A 263 5.66 5.81 -8.88
CA LYS A 263 6.21 5.79 -7.51
C LYS A 263 5.19 5.51 -6.41
N ILE A 264 3.91 5.41 -6.75
CA ILE A 264 2.83 5.12 -5.80
C ILE A 264 2.53 3.63 -5.78
N ILE A 265 2.51 3.07 -4.59
CA ILE A 265 2.13 1.69 -4.29
C ILE A 265 0.99 1.73 -3.27
N VAL A 266 -0.04 0.93 -3.47
CA VAL A 266 -1.17 0.85 -2.54
C VAL A 266 -1.45 -0.59 -2.15
N ALA A 267 -1.78 -0.85 -0.90
CA ALA A 267 -2.06 -2.20 -0.42
C ALA A 267 -3.25 -2.23 0.54
N GLY A 268 -3.96 -3.36 0.59
CA GLY A 268 -5.03 -3.60 1.54
C GLY A 268 -4.88 -4.93 2.26
N ILE A 269 -5.03 -4.91 3.59
CA ILE A 269 -5.21 -6.08 4.45
C ILE A 269 -6.61 -5.94 5.08
N MET A 270 -7.62 -6.55 4.45
CA MET A 270 -9.04 -6.25 4.74
C MET A 270 -9.94 -7.48 4.58
N GLY A 271 -11.26 -7.35 4.77
CA GLY A 271 -12.21 -8.43 4.44
C GLY A 271 -12.15 -8.85 2.97
N THR A 272 -12.71 -10.01 2.61
CA THR A 272 -12.84 -10.40 1.18
C THR A 272 -13.94 -9.60 0.51
N THR A 273 -13.92 -9.45 -0.83
CA THR A 273 -14.98 -8.71 -1.54
C THR A 273 -16.30 -9.45 -1.61
N GLU A 274 -16.25 -10.77 -1.47
CA GLU A 274 -17.41 -11.65 -1.53
C GLU A 274 -17.34 -12.67 -0.38
N PRO A 275 -18.50 -13.15 0.13
CA PRO A 275 -19.85 -12.74 -0.27
C PRO A 275 -20.21 -11.31 0.18
N PHE A 276 -20.94 -10.57 -0.65
CA PHE A 276 -21.54 -9.28 -0.27
C PHE A 276 -23.04 -9.45 0.00
N GLN A 277 -23.48 -9.30 1.25
CA GLN A 277 -24.89 -9.52 1.62
C GLN A 277 -25.37 -8.55 2.69
N THR A 278 -26.63 -8.15 2.61
CA THR A 278 -27.30 -7.48 3.72
C THR A 278 -27.98 -8.53 4.59
N GLU A 279 -27.82 -8.43 5.91
CA GLU A 279 -28.49 -9.30 6.88
C GLU A 279 -29.19 -8.49 7.98
N LEU A 280 -29.93 -9.16 8.85
CA LEU A 280 -30.40 -8.58 10.10
C LEU A 280 -29.50 -9.06 11.23
N ARG A 281 -28.82 -8.12 11.90
CA ARG A 281 -27.93 -8.40 13.02
C ARG A 281 -28.39 -7.62 14.24
N THR A 282 -28.33 -8.26 15.42
CA THR A 282 -28.56 -7.56 16.69
C THR A 282 -27.43 -6.54 16.90
N PRO A 283 -27.73 -5.25 17.12
CA PRO A 283 -26.70 -4.24 17.28
C PRO A 283 -25.91 -4.43 18.58
N PRO A 284 -24.69 -3.84 18.67
CA PRO A 284 -23.94 -3.76 19.92
C PRO A 284 -24.81 -3.12 21.02
N GLY A 285 -24.99 -3.81 22.15
CA GLY A 285 -25.89 -3.39 23.23
C GLY A 285 -27.26 -4.07 23.25
N GLY A 286 -27.56 -4.93 22.27
CA GLY A 286 -28.78 -5.73 22.23
C GLY A 286 -29.97 -5.03 21.55
N GLY A 287 -31.14 -5.67 21.60
CA GLY A 287 -32.38 -5.15 21.00
C GLY A 287 -32.76 -5.84 19.69
N THR A 288 -33.66 -5.21 18.93
CA THR A 288 -34.18 -5.74 17.67
C THR A 288 -33.08 -5.78 16.62
N ALA A 289 -33.01 -6.87 15.86
CA ALA A 289 -32.07 -6.98 14.75
C ALA A 289 -32.36 -5.93 13.68
N ILE A 290 -31.31 -5.27 13.20
CA ILE A 290 -31.34 -4.19 12.22
C ILE A 290 -30.50 -4.56 11.00
N GLN A 291 -30.67 -3.84 9.90
CA GLN A 291 -29.86 -4.04 8.70
C GLN A 291 -28.37 -3.87 9.02
N SER A 292 -27.57 -4.81 8.56
CA SER A 292 -26.11 -4.83 8.69
C SER A 292 -25.50 -5.48 7.46
N LEU A 293 -24.25 -5.11 7.16
CA LEU A 293 -23.47 -5.79 6.13
C LEU A 293 -22.98 -7.12 6.72
N ALA A 294 -23.25 -8.22 6.04
CA ALA A 294 -22.77 -9.53 6.42
C ALA A 294 -21.23 -9.59 6.27
N HIS A 295 -20.59 -10.24 7.23
CA HIS A 295 -19.15 -10.48 7.19
C HIS A 295 -18.79 -11.32 5.97
N SER A 296 -17.79 -10.90 5.20
CA SER A 296 -17.33 -11.64 4.02
C SER A 296 -16.32 -12.72 4.38
N CYS A 297 -15.61 -12.55 5.49
CA CYS A 297 -14.70 -13.55 6.00
C CYS A 297 -14.70 -13.61 7.51
N SER A 298 -14.19 -14.73 8.03
CA SER A 298 -13.98 -14.92 9.45
C SER A 298 -12.82 -15.88 9.71
N TYR A 299 -12.19 -15.79 10.89
CA TYR A 299 -11.27 -16.80 11.38
C TYR A 299 -11.37 -16.93 12.91
N THR A 300 -10.94 -18.06 13.45
CA THR A 300 -10.85 -18.22 14.91
C THR A 300 -9.50 -17.73 15.40
N GLY A 301 -9.50 -16.56 16.05
CA GLY A 301 -8.34 -15.98 16.72
C GLY A 301 -8.17 -16.49 18.15
N ALA A 302 -7.20 -15.90 18.86
CA ALA A 302 -6.93 -16.27 20.26
C ALA A 302 -8.07 -15.91 21.22
N ASN A 303 -8.85 -14.87 20.89
CA ASN A 303 -9.90 -14.30 21.75
C ASN A 303 -11.33 -14.62 21.26
N GLY A 304 -11.47 -15.36 20.16
CA GLY A 304 -12.78 -15.74 19.62
C GLY A 304 -12.86 -15.70 18.10
N LEU A 305 -14.08 -15.63 17.60
CA LEU A 305 -14.34 -15.46 16.17
C LEU A 305 -14.05 -14.01 15.78
N GLU A 306 -13.09 -13.85 14.89
CA GLU A 306 -12.77 -12.60 14.22
C GLU A 306 -13.46 -12.56 12.86
N VAL A 307 -13.95 -11.40 12.48
CA VAL A 307 -14.75 -11.19 11.27
C VAL A 307 -14.31 -9.91 10.58
N ALA A 308 -14.54 -9.82 9.27
CA ALA A 308 -14.38 -8.59 8.51
C ALA A 308 -15.42 -8.49 7.40
N ASP A 309 -15.74 -7.26 7.03
CA ASP A 309 -16.75 -6.90 6.04
C ASP A 309 -16.12 -6.62 4.66
N PRO A 310 -16.91 -6.71 3.57
CA PRO A 310 -16.45 -6.39 2.22
C PRO A 310 -15.90 -4.96 2.05
N PRO A 311 -14.63 -4.77 1.64
CA PRO A 311 -14.00 -3.46 1.50
C PRO A 311 -14.18 -2.87 0.09
N THR A 312 -15.42 -2.74 -0.37
CA THR A 312 -15.75 -2.42 -1.78
C THR A 312 -15.08 -1.13 -2.28
N ARG A 313 -15.10 -0.06 -1.48
CA ARG A 313 -14.59 1.26 -1.86
C ARG A 313 -13.07 1.31 -1.81
N ILE A 314 -12.45 0.73 -0.79
CA ILE A 314 -10.98 0.66 -0.73
C ILE A 314 -10.44 -0.27 -1.82
N LYS A 315 -11.06 -1.44 -2.04
CA LYS A 315 -10.67 -2.35 -3.12
C LYS A 315 -10.74 -1.67 -4.49
N PHE A 316 -11.80 -0.89 -4.75
CA PHE A 316 -11.90 -0.11 -5.98
C PHE A 316 -10.72 0.86 -6.15
N LEU A 317 -10.28 1.55 -5.07
CA LEU A 317 -9.09 2.40 -5.11
C LEU A 317 -7.84 1.58 -5.48
N LEU A 318 -7.61 0.43 -4.83
CA LEU A 318 -6.45 -0.43 -5.09
C LEU A 318 -6.38 -0.87 -6.56
N ASP A 319 -7.52 -1.17 -7.17
CA ASP A 319 -7.62 -1.59 -8.57
C ASP A 319 -7.25 -0.49 -9.57
N GLN A 320 -7.19 0.78 -9.14
CA GLN A 320 -6.76 1.88 -9.99
C GLN A 320 -5.23 2.00 -10.13
N PHE A 321 -4.46 1.10 -9.50
CA PHE A 321 -3.00 1.04 -9.50
C PHE A 321 -2.50 -0.34 -9.97
N PRO A 322 -2.78 -0.72 -11.24
CA PRO A 322 -2.39 -2.03 -11.77
C PRO A 322 -0.88 -2.25 -11.68
N ASN A 323 -0.45 -3.46 -11.31
CA ASN A 323 0.96 -3.84 -11.07
C ASN A 323 1.67 -3.03 -9.98
N ARG A 324 0.92 -2.25 -9.20
CA ARG A 324 1.38 -1.39 -8.09
C ARG A 324 0.44 -1.49 -6.91
N SER A 325 -0.40 -2.52 -6.88
CA SER A 325 -1.28 -2.80 -5.76
C SER A 325 -1.30 -4.26 -5.36
N THR A 326 -1.65 -4.49 -4.10
CA THR A 326 -1.88 -5.82 -3.55
C THR A 326 -3.04 -5.82 -2.57
N PHE A 327 -3.69 -6.95 -2.43
CA PHE A 327 -4.87 -7.12 -1.59
C PHE A 327 -4.85 -8.52 -0.98
N THR A 328 -4.91 -8.58 0.35
CA THR A 328 -5.00 -9.83 1.10
C THR A 328 -6.12 -9.76 2.13
N SER A 329 -6.61 -10.92 2.53
CA SER A 329 -7.56 -11.02 3.62
C SER A 329 -6.91 -10.69 4.97
N ILE A 330 -7.62 -9.96 5.84
CA ILE A 330 -7.30 -9.79 7.25
C ILE A 330 -7.77 -11.01 8.08
N CYS A 331 -8.68 -11.82 7.54
CA CYS A 331 -9.24 -12.98 8.23
C CYS A 331 -8.30 -14.19 8.19
N GLN A 332 -7.11 -14.06 8.77
CA GLN A 332 -6.13 -15.12 8.85
C GLN A 332 -5.35 -15.03 10.16
N GLN A 333 -4.97 -16.19 10.69
CA GLN A 333 -4.21 -16.24 11.94
C GLN A 333 -2.82 -15.63 11.78
N ASN A 334 -2.23 -15.71 10.59
CA ASN A 334 -0.91 -15.16 10.29
C ASN A 334 -1.03 -14.11 9.16
N LEU A 335 -0.81 -12.85 9.48
CA LEU A 335 -0.83 -11.74 8.50
C LEU A 335 0.52 -11.56 7.78
N SER A 336 1.51 -12.39 8.09
CA SER A 336 2.84 -12.33 7.50
C SER A 336 2.80 -12.43 5.97
N ASP A 337 1.97 -13.30 5.41
CA ASP A 337 1.92 -13.49 3.95
C ASP A 337 1.49 -12.20 3.23
N GLY A 338 0.52 -11.49 3.79
CA GLY A 338 0.09 -10.18 3.30
C GLY A 338 1.20 -9.13 3.35
N LEU A 339 1.87 -9.03 4.49
CA LEU A 339 2.97 -8.09 4.68
C LEU A 339 4.20 -8.43 3.82
N VAL A 340 4.49 -9.73 3.65
CA VAL A 340 5.55 -10.23 2.76
C VAL A 340 5.23 -9.87 1.31
N LEU A 341 3.99 -10.05 0.87
CA LEU A 341 3.57 -9.69 -0.48
C LEU A 341 3.71 -8.18 -0.74
N ILE A 342 3.36 -7.34 0.24
CA ILE A 342 3.58 -5.88 0.16
C ILE A 342 5.07 -5.57 0.07
N ALA A 343 5.89 -6.19 0.90
CA ALA A 343 7.33 -5.96 0.90
C ALA A 343 8.02 -6.48 -0.38
N GLN A 344 7.54 -7.58 -0.96
CA GLN A 344 7.96 -8.08 -2.27
C GLN A 344 7.57 -7.13 -3.39
N LEU A 345 6.36 -6.55 -3.35
CA LEU A 345 5.96 -5.50 -4.28
C LEU A 345 6.89 -4.29 -4.17
N LEU A 346 7.22 -3.84 -2.95
CA LEU A 346 8.20 -2.78 -2.73
C LEU A 346 9.57 -3.14 -3.31
N LYS A 347 10.06 -4.37 -3.07
CA LYS A 347 11.31 -4.88 -3.67
C LYS A 347 11.28 -4.76 -5.20
N SER A 348 10.20 -5.20 -5.83
CA SER A 348 10.06 -5.18 -7.30
C SER A 348 10.04 -3.77 -7.89
N VAL A 349 9.46 -2.80 -7.17
CA VAL A 349 9.27 -1.42 -7.67
C VAL A 349 10.50 -0.55 -7.43
N ILE A 350 11.22 -0.74 -6.33
CA ILE A 350 12.47 -0.01 -6.03
C ILE A 350 13.58 -0.35 -7.06
N GLY A 351 13.48 -1.51 -7.70
CA GLY A 351 14.42 -2.01 -8.70
C GLY A 351 15.38 -3.00 -8.08
N ASP A 352 15.39 -4.20 -8.63
CA ASP A 352 16.34 -5.27 -8.33
C ASP A 352 17.37 -5.33 -9.48
N PRO A 353 18.58 -4.78 -9.32
CA PRO A 353 19.64 -4.95 -10.32
C PRO A 353 20.17 -6.39 -10.42
N CYS A 354 19.74 -7.32 -9.57
CA CYS A 354 20.08 -8.73 -9.73
C CYS A 354 19.34 -9.38 -10.90
N ILE A 355 20.04 -10.25 -11.58
CA ILE A 355 19.53 -11.13 -12.62
C ILE A 355 19.21 -12.47 -11.95
N GLU A 356 17.94 -12.88 -11.98
CA GLU A 356 17.46 -14.06 -11.25
C GLU A 356 17.40 -15.30 -12.16
N GLY A 357 17.27 -15.12 -13.47
CA GLY A 357 17.41 -16.19 -14.45
C GLY A 357 18.87 -16.64 -14.59
N LYS A 358 19.05 -17.92 -14.94
CA LYS A 358 20.36 -18.44 -15.35
C LYS A 358 20.68 -17.92 -16.74
N LEU A 359 21.74 -17.13 -16.85
CA LEU A 359 22.13 -16.55 -18.13
C LEU A 359 22.86 -17.59 -18.98
N ALA A 360 22.51 -17.65 -20.26
CA ALA A 360 23.19 -18.54 -21.19
C ALA A 360 24.58 -17.99 -21.53
N ASP A 361 25.56 -18.89 -21.51
CA ASP A 361 26.83 -18.67 -22.19
C ASP A 361 26.64 -18.91 -23.69
N VAL A 362 26.60 -17.83 -24.47
CA VAL A 362 26.32 -17.91 -25.91
C VAL A 362 27.53 -18.31 -26.75
N ASP A 363 28.74 -18.34 -26.17
CA ASP A 363 29.95 -18.82 -26.84
C ASP A 363 30.83 -19.69 -25.92
N PRO A 364 30.45 -20.94 -25.64
CA PRO A 364 31.16 -21.83 -24.70
C PRO A 364 32.63 -22.12 -25.05
N ASN A 365 33.08 -21.76 -26.26
CA ASN A 365 34.46 -21.96 -26.71
C ASN A 365 35.39 -20.82 -26.27
N THR A 366 34.85 -19.69 -25.83
CA THR A 366 35.61 -18.57 -25.29
C THR A 366 35.76 -18.72 -23.77
N PRO A 367 36.96 -18.56 -23.18
CA PRO A 367 37.13 -18.72 -21.74
C PRO A 367 36.30 -17.72 -20.90
N GLY A 368 35.56 -18.27 -19.93
CA GLY A 368 34.63 -17.50 -19.09
C GLY A 368 33.23 -17.47 -19.70
N PRO A 369 32.21 -16.95 -19.00
CA PRO A 369 30.86 -16.87 -19.55
C PRO A 369 30.68 -15.68 -20.50
N GLN A 370 30.08 -15.89 -21.67
CA GLN A 370 29.69 -14.84 -22.61
C GLN A 370 28.18 -14.62 -22.56
N TYR A 371 27.74 -13.67 -21.74
CA TYR A 371 26.32 -13.31 -21.65
C TYR A 371 25.90 -12.36 -22.78
N ASP A 372 24.81 -12.69 -23.47
CA ASP A 372 24.19 -11.81 -24.47
C ASP A 372 23.03 -11.04 -23.83
N CYS A 373 23.21 -9.71 -23.70
CA CYS A 373 22.18 -8.80 -23.22
C CYS A 373 22.05 -7.59 -24.14
N SER A 374 20.82 -7.21 -24.46
CA SER A 374 20.50 -5.89 -24.99
C SER A 374 20.15 -4.96 -23.83
N VAL A 375 21.00 -3.96 -23.57
CA VAL A 375 20.85 -3.01 -22.47
C VAL A 375 20.68 -1.60 -23.02
N SER A 376 19.72 -0.84 -22.50
CA SER A 376 19.41 0.51 -23.00
C SER A 376 18.96 1.45 -21.89
N ASP A 377 19.32 2.72 -22.01
CA ASP A 377 18.70 3.82 -21.27
C ASP A 377 17.42 4.27 -21.96
N VAL A 378 16.31 4.24 -21.24
CA VAL A 378 15.00 4.70 -21.69
C VAL A 378 14.59 5.90 -20.85
N THR A 379 14.46 7.07 -21.48
CA THR A 379 13.89 8.27 -20.86
C THR A 379 12.43 8.45 -21.29
N ASN A 380 11.61 9.08 -20.45
CA ASN A 380 10.17 9.29 -20.70
C ASN A 380 9.43 7.97 -21.03
N LYS A 381 9.81 6.88 -20.37
CA LYS A 381 9.24 5.56 -20.62
C LYS A 381 7.70 5.58 -20.49
N GLY A 382 7.01 5.02 -21.48
CA GLY A 382 5.55 4.99 -21.54
C GLY A 382 4.88 6.32 -21.91
N LYS A 383 5.63 7.37 -22.25
CA LYS A 383 5.12 8.66 -22.73
C LYS A 383 5.33 8.80 -24.24
N PRO A 384 4.59 9.69 -24.94
CA PRO A 384 4.74 9.89 -26.39
C PRO A 384 6.14 10.31 -26.85
N ASN A 385 6.94 10.88 -25.93
CA ASN A 385 8.32 11.32 -26.16
C ASN A 385 9.37 10.38 -25.57
N GLN A 386 9.05 9.08 -25.43
CA GLN A 386 10.02 8.06 -25.01
C GLN A 386 11.25 8.08 -25.92
N GLN A 387 12.44 8.07 -25.33
CA GLN A 387 13.69 7.93 -26.07
C GLN A 387 14.50 6.77 -25.49
N GLU A 388 15.01 5.91 -26.36
CA GLU A 388 15.83 4.75 -26.02
C GLU A 388 17.24 4.92 -26.58
N THR A 389 18.24 4.74 -25.73
CA THR A 389 19.67 4.81 -26.06
C THR A 389 20.33 3.50 -25.67
N ILE A 390 20.75 2.70 -26.65
CA ILE A 390 21.41 1.42 -26.40
C ILE A 390 22.80 1.67 -25.78
N LEU A 391 23.11 0.91 -24.73
CA LEU A 391 24.40 0.94 -24.05
C LEU A 391 25.28 -0.21 -24.54
N PRO A 392 26.55 0.04 -24.90
CA PRO A 392 27.48 -1.02 -25.27
C PRO A 392 27.96 -1.81 -24.03
N PRO A 393 28.41 -3.07 -24.19
CA PRO A 393 29.14 -3.77 -23.14
C PRO A 393 30.45 -3.04 -22.82
N CYS A 394 30.86 -3.06 -21.56
CA CYS A 394 32.09 -2.39 -21.14
C CYS A 394 33.33 -3.13 -21.65
N ASP A 395 34.31 -2.35 -22.13
CA ASP A 395 35.69 -2.86 -22.25
C ASP A 395 36.26 -3.21 -20.86
N ALA A 396 37.39 -3.92 -20.81
CA ALA A 396 37.98 -4.42 -19.57
C ALA A 396 38.12 -3.33 -18.47
N ASN A 397 38.45 -2.10 -18.87
CA ASN A 397 38.71 -0.96 -17.98
C ASN A 397 37.55 0.04 -17.89
N ALA A 398 36.42 -0.25 -18.54
CA ALA A 398 35.29 0.66 -18.70
C ALA A 398 35.72 2.05 -19.22
N THR A 399 36.56 2.10 -20.26
CA THR A 399 36.92 3.38 -20.89
C THR A 399 35.84 3.88 -21.84
N ASN A 400 35.01 2.98 -22.35
CA ASN A 400 33.89 3.25 -23.25
C ASN A 400 32.56 3.62 -22.53
N LYS A 401 32.60 4.38 -21.43
CA LYS A 401 31.41 4.80 -20.68
C LYS A 401 30.51 5.76 -21.51
N PRO A 402 29.17 5.70 -21.37
CA PRO A 402 28.41 4.76 -20.53
C PRO A 402 28.37 3.36 -21.14
N CYS A 403 28.57 2.34 -20.32
CA CYS A 403 28.60 0.94 -20.74
C CYS A 403 28.04 0.02 -19.66
N TRP A 404 27.69 -1.22 -20.01
CA TRP A 404 27.17 -2.22 -19.07
C TRP A 404 28.09 -3.43 -18.91
N ARG A 405 28.04 -4.10 -17.77
CA ARG A 405 28.65 -5.42 -17.55
C ARG A 405 27.86 -6.21 -16.51
N ILE A 406 27.96 -7.54 -16.57
CA ILE A 406 27.43 -8.41 -15.53
C ILE A 406 28.55 -8.76 -14.57
N ASN A 407 28.31 -8.56 -13.28
CA ASN A 407 29.23 -8.92 -12.21
C ASN A 407 28.59 -9.98 -11.30
N THR A 408 29.42 -10.69 -10.56
CA THR A 408 28.99 -11.52 -9.43
C THR A 408 28.97 -10.68 -8.16
N ASP A 409 27.84 -10.64 -7.46
CA ASP A 409 27.69 -9.97 -6.17
C ASP A 409 27.06 -10.93 -5.15
N LEU A 410 27.93 -11.72 -4.51
CA LEU A 410 27.54 -12.75 -3.53
C LEU A 410 26.81 -12.19 -2.30
N MET A 411 27.00 -10.91 -1.97
CA MET A 411 26.38 -10.31 -0.79
C MET A 411 25.02 -9.69 -1.10
N ASN A 412 24.86 -9.08 -2.28
CA ASN A 412 23.65 -8.34 -2.63
C ASN A 412 22.72 -9.10 -3.60
N CYS A 413 23.21 -10.12 -4.31
CA CYS A 413 22.43 -10.99 -5.19
C CYS A 413 22.54 -12.45 -4.74
N PRO A 414 21.87 -12.86 -3.65
CA PRO A 414 22.04 -14.20 -3.07
C PRO A 414 21.35 -15.33 -3.85
N LEU A 415 20.52 -15.00 -4.84
CA LEU A 415 19.78 -15.97 -5.65
C LEU A 415 20.51 -16.28 -6.97
N SER A 416 20.22 -17.46 -7.54
CA SER A 416 20.79 -17.95 -8.81
C SER A 416 22.33 -17.90 -8.81
N ASP A 417 22.94 -17.51 -9.93
CA ASP A 417 24.40 -17.40 -10.10
C ASP A 417 24.99 -16.08 -9.53
N HIS A 418 24.22 -15.37 -8.72
CA HIS A 418 24.62 -14.13 -8.04
C HIS A 418 24.94 -12.96 -8.98
N PHE A 419 24.28 -12.91 -10.14
CA PHE A 419 24.55 -11.88 -11.14
C PHE A 419 23.86 -10.56 -10.83
N THR A 420 24.59 -9.47 -11.07
CA THR A 420 24.09 -8.10 -11.03
C THR A 420 24.44 -7.38 -12.33
N LEU A 421 23.48 -6.65 -12.89
CA LEU A 421 23.72 -5.76 -14.02
C LEU A 421 24.30 -4.44 -13.51
N LYS A 422 25.57 -4.19 -13.83
CA LYS A 422 26.25 -2.93 -13.47
C LYS A 422 26.36 -2.02 -14.68
N ILE A 423 25.91 -0.78 -14.52
CA ILE A 423 26.10 0.27 -15.52
C ILE A 423 27.21 1.22 -15.06
N GLU A 424 28.25 1.33 -15.85
CA GLU A 424 29.40 2.21 -15.62
C GLU A 424 29.16 3.53 -16.34
N ARG A 425 29.20 4.65 -15.60
CA ARG A 425 28.88 5.99 -16.13
C ARG A 425 29.94 7.01 -15.74
N ALA A 426 30.14 8.02 -16.59
CA ALA A 426 30.95 9.19 -16.25
C ALA A 426 30.12 10.27 -15.53
N GLN A 427 28.81 10.33 -15.79
CA GLN A 427 27.86 11.26 -15.21
C GLN A 427 26.55 10.54 -14.88
N ALA A 428 25.88 10.96 -13.82
CA ALA A 428 24.54 10.47 -13.50
C ALA A 428 23.57 10.83 -14.65
N PRO A 429 22.70 9.90 -15.08
CA PRO A 429 21.71 10.17 -16.10
C PRO A 429 20.55 11.01 -15.54
N ALA A 430 19.62 11.41 -16.41
CA ALA A 430 18.44 12.13 -15.97
C ALA A 430 17.63 11.29 -14.94
N PRO A 431 17.02 11.91 -13.91
CA PRO A 431 16.34 11.19 -12.82
C PRO A 431 15.25 10.19 -13.25
N GLU A 432 14.63 10.41 -14.43
CA GLU A 432 13.55 9.59 -15.00
C GLU A 432 14.07 8.57 -16.04
N THR A 433 15.38 8.30 -16.05
CA THR A 433 15.98 7.30 -16.95
C THR A 433 15.80 5.91 -16.33
N HIS A 434 15.38 4.95 -17.15
CA HIS A 434 15.32 3.53 -16.85
C HIS A 434 16.38 2.76 -17.64
N VAL A 435 17.08 1.82 -17.02
CA VAL A 435 17.87 0.80 -17.70
C VAL A 435 16.97 -0.38 -17.98
N ILE A 436 16.75 -0.65 -19.26
CA ILE A 436 16.07 -1.86 -19.71
C ILE A 436 17.12 -2.84 -20.16
N ALA A 437 17.08 -4.06 -19.63
CA ALA A 437 17.94 -5.14 -20.04
C ALA A 437 17.12 -6.35 -20.46
N ASN A 438 17.51 -6.94 -21.57
CA ASN A 438 16.95 -8.17 -22.12
C ASN A 438 18.11 -9.14 -22.29
N CYS A 439 18.23 -10.12 -21.40
CA CYS A 439 19.36 -11.06 -21.38
C CYS A 439 18.91 -12.46 -21.77
N VAL A 440 19.74 -13.18 -22.53
CA VAL A 440 19.45 -14.56 -22.95
C VAL A 440 19.64 -15.52 -21.78
N THR A 441 18.66 -16.40 -21.53
CA THR A 441 18.70 -17.40 -20.44
C THR A 441 18.93 -18.82 -20.93
N GLU A 442 19.44 -19.69 -20.05
CA GLU A 442 19.55 -21.14 -20.29
C GLU A 442 18.17 -21.78 -20.52
N ALA A 443 18.15 -22.90 -21.25
CA ALA A 443 16.94 -23.72 -21.38
C ALA A 443 16.68 -24.46 -20.07
N THR A 444 15.48 -24.32 -19.49
CA THR A 444 15.06 -25.20 -18.40
C THR A 444 14.83 -26.59 -18.97
N ASP A 445 15.67 -27.56 -18.59
CA ASP A 445 15.36 -28.98 -18.82
C ASP A 445 14.02 -29.29 -18.13
N SER A 446 13.06 -29.74 -18.93
CA SER A 446 11.70 -30.12 -18.52
C SER A 446 11.68 -31.32 -17.59
#